data_AF-A0A3D0KQ62-F1
#
_entry.id   AF-A0A3D0KQ62-F1
#
_cell.length_a   1.000
_cell.length_b   1.000
_cell.length_c   1.000
_cell.angle_alpha   90.00
_cell.angle_beta   90.00
_cell.angle_gamma   90.00
#
_symmetry.space_group_name_H-M   'P 1'
#
loop_
_entity.id
_entity.type
_entity.pdbx_description
1 polymer ?
#
loop_
_entity_poly.entity_id
_entity_poly.type
_entity_poly.pdbx_seq_one_letter_code
_entity_poly.pdbx_strand_id
1 'polypeptide(L)'
;MTAIEDIQAREILDSRGNPTVEVDVLLEDGGFGRAAVPSGASTGAFEAVELRDGDKERYGGKGVLQAIDAVNFEIFDALAGADSMDQAGIDQAMIDLDGTPNKARLGANAILGVSMAVARAAADSVGMPLWRYLGGVHAHLLPTPMMNIMNGGAHANNALDVQEFMVMPVGADSFHDGLRMGAEIFHA
;
A
#
# COMPACT_ATOMS: atom_id res chain seq x y z
N MET A 1 -14.82 -11.44 17.88
CA MET A 1 -13.90 -12.46 17.32
C MET A 1 -13.01 -11.75 16.32
N THR A 2 -11.96 -12.38 15.80
CA THR A 2 -11.11 -11.77 14.74
C THR A 2 -11.75 -11.84 13.35
N ALA A 3 -13.03 -12.21 13.28
CA ALA A 3 -13.81 -12.24 12.06
C ALA A 3 -14.02 -10.82 11.52
N ILE A 4 -13.92 -10.67 10.20
CA ILE A 4 -14.18 -9.41 9.51
C ILE A 4 -15.67 -9.07 9.62
N GLU A 5 -15.96 -7.93 10.25
CA GLU A 5 -17.31 -7.38 10.40
C GLU A 5 -17.65 -6.46 9.22
N ASP A 6 -16.72 -5.57 8.84
CA ASP A 6 -16.95 -4.58 7.78
C ASP A 6 -15.66 -4.30 6.97
N ILE A 7 -15.83 -3.99 5.68
CA ILE A 7 -14.78 -3.51 4.79
C ILE A 7 -15.35 -2.32 4.01
N GLN A 8 -14.70 -1.15 4.12
CA GLN A 8 -15.12 0.05 3.42
C GLN A 8 -13.96 0.72 2.70
N ALA A 9 -14.10 0.92 1.40
CA ALA A 9 -13.19 1.69 0.57
C ALA A 9 -13.72 3.08 0.24
N ARG A 10 -12.77 4.00 0.05
CA ARG A 10 -13.03 5.37 -0.43
C ARG A 10 -11.91 5.88 -1.33
N GLU A 11 -12.28 6.77 -2.24
CA GLU A 11 -11.34 7.49 -3.11
C GLU A 11 -10.70 8.64 -2.31
N ILE A 12 -9.37 8.65 -2.22
CA ILE A 12 -8.55 9.73 -1.64
C ILE A 12 -7.54 10.22 -2.68
N LEU A 13 -6.70 11.21 -2.33
CA LEU A 13 -5.64 11.72 -3.22
C LEU A 13 -4.24 11.31 -2.75
N ASP A 14 -3.40 10.91 -3.71
CA ASP A 14 -1.98 10.63 -3.50
C ASP A 14 -1.15 11.93 -3.37
N SER A 15 0.15 11.79 -3.11
CA SER A 15 1.08 12.93 -2.97
C SER A 15 1.25 13.78 -4.24
N ARG A 16 0.75 13.31 -5.39
CA ARG A 16 0.75 14.01 -6.69
C ARG A 16 -0.64 14.55 -7.05
N GLY A 17 -1.63 14.42 -6.16
CA GLY A 17 -3.00 14.84 -6.38
C GLY A 17 -3.81 13.95 -7.32
N ASN A 18 -3.37 12.70 -7.57
CA ASN A 18 -4.16 11.74 -8.34
C ASN A 18 -5.03 10.89 -7.38
N PRO A 19 -6.22 10.44 -7.81
CA PRO A 19 -7.02 9.50 -7.03
C PRO A 19 -6.26 8.23 -6.67
N THR A 20 -6.53 7.68 -5.48
CA THR A 20 -6.11 6.34 -5.05
C THR A 20 -7.10 5.75 -4.06
N VAL A 21 -6.95 4.46 -3.75
CA VAL A 21 -7.83 3.68 -2.89
C VAL A 21 -7.33 3.74 -1.44
N GLU A 22 -8.22 4.08 -0.51
CA GLU A 22 -8.07 3.84 0.93
C GLU A 22 -9.12 2.83 1.39
N VAL A 23 -8.73 1.83 2.17
CA VAL A 23 -9.60 0.79 2.71
C VAL A 23 -9.53 0.78 4.23
N ASP A 24 -10.69 0.72 4.86
CA ASP A 24 -10.90 0.42 6.28
C ASP A 24 -11.42 -1.02 6.44
N VAL A 25 -10.93 -1.71 7.45
CA VAL A 25 -11.41 -3.03 7.90
C VAL A 25 -11.72 -2.94 9.39
N LEU A 26 -12.91 -3.39 9.77
CA LEU A 26 -13.36 -3.53 11.15
C LEU A 26 -13.60 -5.01 11.46
N LEU A 27 -13.11 -5.46 12.62
CA LEU A 27 -13.32 -6.80 13.14
C LEU A 27 -14.39 -6.79 14.23
N GLU A 28 -15.05 -7.94 14.45
CA GLU A 28 -16.11 -8.06 15.46
C GLU A 28 -15.63 -7.83 16.92
N ASP A 29 -14.33 -7.96 17.18
CA ASP A 29 -13.74 -7.62 18.49
C ASP A 29 -13.35 -6.14 18.63
N GLY A 30 -13.61 -5.33 17.60
CA GLY A 30 -13.30 -3.90 17.54
C GLY A 30 -11.91 -3.59 16.96
N GLY A 31 -11.10 -4.59 16.58
CA GLY A 31 -9.84 -4.36 15.89
C GLY A 31 -10.04 -3.59 14.59
N PHE A 32 -9.20 -2.59 14.34
CA PHE A 32 -9.36 -1.68 13.21
C PHE A 32 -8.08 -1.50 12.39
N GLY A 33 -8.21 -1.52 11.06
CA GLY A 33 -7.10 -1.33 10.13
C GLY A 33 -7.45 -0.42 8.97
N ARG A 34 -6.57 0.54 8.67
CA ARG A 34 -6.69 1.44 7.52
C ARG A 34 -5.44 1.38 6.65
N ALA A 35 -5.61 1.28 5.34
CA ALA A 35 -4.51 1.33 4.39
C ALA A 35 -4.86 2.13 3.14
N ALA A 36 -3.93 3.01 2.73
CA ALA A 36 -3.97 3.70 1.45
C ALA A 36 -2.94 3.11 0.49
N VAL A 37 -3.31 2.92 -0.77
CA VAL A 37 -2.44 2.31 -1.77
C VAL A 37 -1.61 3.37 -2.50
N PRO A 38 -0.28 3.22 -2.60
CA PRO A 38 0.54 4.12 -3.40
C PRO A 38 0.29 3.89 -4.90
N SER A 39 0.44 4.94 -5.71
CA SER A 39 0.42 4.84 -7.17
C SER A 39 1.80 5.10 -7.75
N GLY A 40 2.25 4.20 -8.63
CA GLY A 40 3.52 4.34 -9.35
C GLY A 40 3.45 5.40 -10.47
N ALA A 41 4.60 5.91 -10.87
CA ALA A 41 4.75 6.69 -12.11
C ALA A 41 5.20 5.83 -13.30
N SER A 42 5.98 4.78 -13.02
CA SER A 42 6.55 3.86 -13.99
C SER A 42 5.96 2.49 -13.73
N THR A 43 5.19 1.96 -14.68
CA THR A 43 4.56 0.64 -14.59
C THR A 43 5.34 -0.32 -15.48
N GLY A 44 5.95 -1.33 -14.89
CA GLY A 44 6.58 -2.43 -15.63
C GLY A 44 5.54 -3.27 -16.40
N ALA A 45 5.91 -3.78 -17.57
CA ALA A 45 4.98 -4.55 -18.43
C ALA A 45 4.47 -5.87 -17.81
N PHE A 46 5.08 -6.32 -16.72
CA PHE A 46 4.75 -7.57 -16.01
C PHE A 46 4.29 -7.34 -14.57
N GLU A 47 3.96 -6.10 -14.22
CA GLU A 47 3.45 -5.76 -12.89
C GLU A 47 1.95 -6.07 -12.77
N ALA A 48 1.49 -6.18 -11.52
CA ALA A 48 0.06 -6.19 -11.25
C ALA A 48 -0.54 -4.83 -11.63
N VAL A 49 -1.76 -4.85 -12.18
CA VAL A 49 -2.34 -3.67 -12.84
C VAL A 49 -3.27 -2.92 -11.89
N GLU A 50 -3.01 -1.63 -11.73
CA GLU A 50 -3.92 -0.72 -11.05
C GLU A 50 -5.19 -0.50 -11.91
N LEU A 51 -6.37 -0.64 -11.31
CA LEU A 51 -7.63 -0.35 -12.00
C LEU A 51 -7.96 1.15 -11.89
N ARG A 52 -8.14 1.78 -13.06
CA ARG A 52 -8.49 3.20 -13.24
C ARG A 52 -9.77 3.32 -14.04
N ASP A 53 -10.56 4.34 -13.77
CA ASP A 53 -11.90 4.52 -14.34
C ASP A 53 -11.88 4.81 -15.85
N GLY A 54 -10.84 5.48 -16.36
CA GLY A 54 -10.75 5.91 -17.75
C GLY A 54 -11.70 7.05 -18.14
N ASP A 55 -12.51 7.54 -17.21
CA ASP A 55 -13.42 8.68 -17.39
C ASP A 55 -12.64 10.01 -17.48
N LYS A 56 -12.55 10.57 -18.69
CA LYS A 56 -11.80 11.80 -18.95
C LYS A 56 -12.39 13.03 -18.26
N GLU A 57 -13.66 13.00 -17.86
CA GLU A 57 -14.30 14.11 -17.16
C GLU A 57 -13.87 14.19 -15.69
N ARG A 58 -13.36 13.08 -15.12
CA ARG A 58 -12.90 13.00 -13.72
C ARG A 58 -11.41 12.71 -13.64
N TYR A 59 -10.66 13.63 -13.05
CA TYR A 59 -9.21 13.49 -12.83
C TYR A 59 -8.41 13.09 -14.09
N GLY A 60 -8.89 13.47 -15.28
CA GLY A 60 -8.27 13.12 -16.56
C GLY A 60 -8.21 11.62 -16.85
N GLY A 61 -9.20 10.83 -16.40
CA GLY A 61 -9.24 9.37 -16.58
C GLY A 61 -8.63 8.57 -15.44
N LYS A 62 -8.13 9.24 -14.40
CA LYS A 62 -7.41 8.60 -13.29
C LYS A 62 -8.28 8.31 -12.06
N GLY A 63 -9.60 8.47 -12.14
CA GLY A 63 -10.50 8.04 -11.06
C GLY A 63 -10.29 6.56 -10.71
N VAL A 64 -10.67 6.17 -9.49
CA VAL A 64 -10.57 4.79 -9.01
C VAL A 64 -11.89 4.22 -8.50
N LEU A 65 -13.04 4.80 -8.88
CA LEU A 65 -14.34 4.37 -8.38
C LEU A 65 -14.64 2.90 -8.70
N GLN A 66 -14.21 2.38 -9.84
CA GLN A 66 -14.37 0.96 -10.15
C GLN A 66 -13.62 0.05 -9.16
N ALA A 67 -12.44 0.47 -8.71
CA ALA A 67 -11.69 -0.25 -7.68
C ALA A 67 -12.36 -0.10 -6.29
N ILE A 68 -12.96 1.06 -6.00
CA ILE A 68 -13.74 1.27 -4.78
C ILE A 68 -14.96 0.34 -4.74
N ASP A 69 -15.70 0.24 -5.85
CA ASP A 69 -16.86 -0.64 -5.97
C ASP A 69 -16.45 -2.11 -5.85
N ALA A 70 -15.32 -2.50 -6.44
CA ALA A 70 -14.77 -3.86 -6.28
C ALA A 70 -14.53 -4.21 -4.80
N VAL A 71 -14.02 -3.26 -4.00
CA VAL A 71 -13.82 -3.48 -2.55
C VAL A 71 -15.15 -3.55 -1.80
N ASN A 72 -16.00 -2.53 -1.98
CA ASN A 72 -17.24 -2.36 -1.19
C ASN A 72 -18.29 -3.44 -1.45
N PHE A 73 -18.24 -4.10 -2.60
CA PHE A 73 -19.21 -5.12 -2.99
C PHE A 73 -18.56 -6.49 -3.11
N GLU A 74 -17.85 -6.76 -4.20
CA GLU A 74 -17.43 -8.14 -4.53
C GLU A 74 -16.41 -8.71 -3.52
N ILE A 75 -15.42 -7.92 -3.10
CA ILE A 75 -14.44 -8.35 -2.10
C ILE A 75 -15.06 -8.45 -0.72
N PHE A 76 -15.90 -7.48 -0.32
CA PHE A 76 -16.60 -7.54 0.96
C PHE A 76 -17.47 -8.81 1.07
N ASP A 77 -18.31 -9.08 0.06
CA ASP A 77 -19.17 -10.27 0.04
C ASP A 77 -18.37 -11.58 0.14
N ALA A 78 -17.15 -11.60 -0.42
CA ALA A 78 -16.27 -12.78 -0.38
C ALA A 78 -15.55 -12.97 0.95
N LEU A 79 -15.30 -11.90 1.71
CA LEU A 79 -14.47 -11.91 2.92
C LEU A 79 -15.23 -11.68 4.23
N ALA A 80 -16.49 -11.27 4.17
CA ALA A 80 -17.30 -11.06 5.37
C ALA A 80 -17.34 -12.33 6.25
N GLY A 81 -16.99 -12.18 7.53
CA GLY A 81 -16.89 -13.28 8.49
C GLY A 81 -15.62 -14.13 8.40
N ALA A 82 -14.70 -13.85 7.46
CA ALA A 82 -13.40 -14.52 7.41
C ALA A 82 -12.52 -14.11 8.60
N ASP A 83 -11.68 -15.03 9.07
CA ASP A 83 -10.74 -14.77 10.16
C ASP A 83 -9.56 -13.92 9.68
N SER A 84 -9.43 -12.69 10.19
CA SER A 84 -8.36 -11.76 9.84
C SER A 84 -6.95 -12.27 10.17
N MET A 85 -6.82 -13.29 11.04
CA MET A 85 -5.54 -13.92 11.35
C MET A 85 -5.03 -14.83 10.23
N ASP A 86 -5.89 -15.29 9.32
CA ASP A 86 -5.51 -16.07 8.14
C ASP A 86 -5.22 -15.15 6.94
N GLN A 87 -4.16 -14.35 7.07
CA GLN A 87 -3.75 -13.41 6.03
C GLN A 87 -3.53 -14.10 4.67
N ALA A 88 -2.90 -15.28 4.67
CA ALA A 88 -2.63 -16.03 3.44
C ALA A 88 -3.91 -16.53 2.78
N GLY A 89 -4.88 -17.03 3.57
CA GLY A 89 -6.20 -17.42 3.07
C GLY A 89 -6.98 -16.25 2.48
N ILE A 90 -6.97 -15.10 3.15
CA ILE A 90 -7.62 -13.87 2.67
C ILE A 90 -7.00 -13.38 1.36
N ASP A 91 -5.67 -13.30 1.30
CA ASP A 91 -4.97 -12.87 0.08
C ASP A 91 -5.23 -13.84 -1.08
N GLN A 92 -5.24 -15.15 -0.81
CA GLN A 92 -5.53 -16.17 -1.82
C GLN A 92 -6.98 -16.08 -2.30
N ALA A 93 -7.94 -15.88 -1.40
CA ALA A 93 -9.35 -15.71 -1.76
C ALA A 93 -9.55 -14.52 -2.70
N MET A 94 -8.89 -13.37 -2.46
CA MET A 94 -8.94 -12.21 -3.35
C MET A 94 -8.26 -12.46 -4.71
N ILE A 95 -7.14 -13.19 -4.73
CA ILE A 95 -6.45 -13.57 -5.97
C ILE A 95 -7.33 -14.48 -6.83
N ASP A 96 -7.94 -15.49 -6.20
CA ASP A 96 -8.82 -16.44 -6.88
C ASP A 96 -10.11 -15.77 -7.35
N LEU A 97 -10.65 -14.85 -6.53
CA LEU A 97 -11.79 -14.02 -6.90
C LEU A 97 -11.49 -13.22 -8.16
N ASP A 98 -10.38 -12.46 -8.20
CA ASP A 98 -9.99 -11.71 -9.39
C ASP A 98 -9.83 -12.61 -10.63
N GLY A 99 -9.15 -13.75 -10.47
CA GLY A 99 -9.02 -14.78 -11.49
C GLY A 99 -8.07 -14.43 -12.64
N THR A 100 -7.40 -13.28 -12.61
CA THR A 100 -6.40 -12.88 -13.62
C THR A 100 -4.98 -12.92 -13.05
N PRO A 101 -3.96 -13.25 -13.86
CA PRO A 101 -2.59 -13.38 -13.36
C PRO A 101 -1.99 -12.07 -12.85
N ASN A 102 -2.52 -10.93 -13.27
CA ASN A 102 -2.03 -9.60 -12.97
C ASN A 102 -3.03 -8.72 -12.22
N LYS A 103 -4.09 -9.30 -11.64
CA LYS A 103 -5.09 -8.59 -10.83
C LYS A 103 -5.87 -7.50 -11.59
N ALA A 104 -6.02 -7.64 -12.90
CA ALA A 104 -6.56 -6.60 -13.77
C ALA A 104 -8.10 -6.47 -13.70
N ARG A 105 -8.82 -7.44 -13.13
CA ARG A 105 -10.29 -7.42 -13.09
C ARG A 105 -10.80 -6.59 -11.92
N LEU A 106 -10.29 -6.86 -10.72
CA LEU A 106 -10.63 -6.13 -9.48
C LEU A 106 -9.70 -4.93 -9.28
N GLY A 107 -8.50 -4.97 -9.85
CA GLY A 107 -7.45 -3.99 -9.63
C GLY A 107 -6.52 -4.39 -8.51
N ALA A 108 -5.22 -4.35 -8.79
CA ALA A 108 -4.18 -4.59 -7.79
C ALA A 108 -4.27 -3.59 -6.61
N ASN A 109 -4.76 -2.39 -6.87
CA ASN A 109 -5.04 -1.36 -5.86
C ASN A 109 -6.21 -1.72 -4.93
N ALA A 110 -7.28 -2.34 -5.43
CA ALA A 110 -8.34 -2.84 -4.56
C ALA A 110 -7.81 -3.95 -3.63
N ILE A 111 -7.18 -4.97 -4.21
CA ILE A 111 -6.67 -6.14 -3.48
C ILE A 111 -5.62 -5.75 -2.44
N LEU A 112 -4.64 -4.92 -2.82
CA LEU A 112 -3.58 -4.51 -1.91
C LEU A 112 -4.12 -3.63 -0.76
N GLY A 113 -5.12 -2.78 -1.04
CA GLY A 113 -5.77 -1.96 -0.03
C GLY A 113 -6.39 -2.82 1.07
N VAL A 114 -7.18 -3.82 0.68
CA VAL A 114 -7.81 -4.78 1.61
C VAL A 114 -6.77 -5.61 2.33
N SER A 115 -5.80 -6.19 1.61
CA SER A 115 -4.72 -7.02 2.19
C SER A 115 -3.98 -6.30 3.32
N MET A 116 -3.57 -5.05 3.09
CA MET A 116 -2.88 -4.25 4.10
C MET A 116 -3.79 -3.82 5.26
N ALA A 117 -5.07 -3.51 4.99
CA ALA A 117 -6.01 -3.09 6.02
C ALA A 117 -6.35 -4.27 6.96
N VAL A 118 -6.55 -5.48 6.43
CA VAL A 118 -6.74 -6.71 7.20
C VAL A 118 -5.54 -6.95 8.13
N ALA A 119 -4.32 -6.90 7.61
CA ALA A 119 -3.12 -7.11 8.43
C ALA A 119 -3.01 -6.11 9.59
N ARG A 120 -3.43 -4.87 9.37
CA ARG A 120 -3.45 -3.81 10.41
C ARG A 120 -4.55 -4.06 11.44
N ALA A 121 -5.75 -4.44 11.01
CA ALA A 121 -6.86 -4.75 11.89
C ALA A 121 -6.55 -5.96 12.78
N ALA A 122 -5.94 -7.00 12.21
CA ALA A 122 -5.47 -8.16 12.96
C ALA A 122 -4.37 -7.77 13.97
N ALA A 123 -3.37 -6.99 13.56
CA ALA A 123 -2.34 -6.50 14.48
C ALA A 123 -2.93 -5.70 15.66
N ASP A 124 -3.93 -4.86 15.38
CA ASP A 124 -4.65 -4.07 16.39
C ASP A 124 -5.46 -4.96 17.35
N SER A 125 -6.19 -5.95 16.84
CA SER A 125 -6.95 -6.93 17.66
C SER A 125 -6.06 -7.66 18.67
N VAL A 126 -4.82 -8.01 18.31
CA VAL A 126 -3.86 -8.65 19.23
C VAL A 126 -2.98 -7.65 20.00
N GLY A 127 -3.20 -6.35 19.86
CA GLY A 127 -2.45 -5.30 20.56
C GLY A 127 -0.96 -5.25 20.21
N MET A 128 -0.60 -5.63 18.97
CA MET A 128 0.79 -5.63 18.50
C MET A 128 1.04 -4.52 17.49
N PRO A 129 2.24 -3.88 17.52
CA PRO A 129 2.68 -3.07 16.39
C PRO A 129 2.72 -3.90 15.11
N LEU A 130 2.34 -3.32 13.97
CA LEU A 130 2.27 -4.02 12.68
C LEU A 130 3.56 -4.76 12.31
N TRP A 131 4.73 -4.14 12.52
CA TRP A 131 6.02 -4.77 12.22
C TRP A 131 6.26 -6.04 13.05
N ARG A 132 5.72 -6.09 14.27
CA ARG A 132 5.82 -7.24 15.17
C ARG A 132 4.85 -8.34 14.75
N TYR A 133 3.63 -7.96 14.37
CA TYR A 133 2.62 -8.86 13.83
C TYR A 133 3.13 -9.56 12.55
N LEU A 134 3.67 -8.80 11.60
CA LEU A 134 4.17 -9.33 10.33
C LEU A 134 5.47 -10.13 10.44
N GLY A 135 6.45 -9.62 11.18
CA GLY A 135 7.80 -10.19 11.23
C GLY A 135 8.07 -11.12 12.41
N GLY A 136 7.08 -11.32 13.29
CA GLY A 136 7.17 -12.20 14.44
C GLY A 136 8.25 -11.81 15.44
N VAL A 137 8.73 -12.80 16.21
CA VAL A 137 9.59 -12.53 17.38
C VAL A 137 10.96 -11.93 17.07
N HIS A 138 11.42 -12.09 15.83
CA HIS A 138 12.71 -11.61 15.35
C HIS A 138 12.62 -10.33 14.52
N ALA A 139 11.47 -9.67 14.43
CA ALA A 139 11.39 -8.34 13.85
C ALA A 139 12.05 -7.31 14.79
N HIS A 140 13.30 -6.91 14.52
CA HIS A 140 14.04 -5.94 15.34
C HIS A 140 15.11 -5.14 14.58
N LEU A 141 15.31 -5.42 13.29
CA LEU A 141 16.30 -4.72 12.47
C LEU A 141 15.69 -3.48 11.85
N LEU A 142 16.36 -2.33 11.99
CA LEU A 142 16.05 -1.11 11.26
C LEU A 142 16.87 -1.07 9.97
N PRO A 143 16.30 -0.60 8.84
CA PRO A 143 17.00 -0.58 7.56
C PRO A 143 18.01 0.57 7.47
N THR A 144 19.08 0.39 6.70
CA THR A 144 19.90 1.51 6.23
C THR A 144 19.16 2.22 5.09
N PRO A 145 18.78 3.50 5.25
CA PRO A 145 17.99 4.18 4.23
C PRO A 145 18.84 4.53 3.00
N MET A 146 18.27 4.32 1.81
CA MET A 146 18.75 4.90 0.56
C MET A 146 17.96 6.18 0.31
N MET A 147 18.60 7.34 0.51
CA MET A 147 17.90 8.63 0.49
C MET A 147 18.16 9.32 -0.84
N ASN A 148 17.12 9.43 -1.67
CA ASN A 148 17.17 10.18 -2.91
C ASN A 148 17.29 11.69 -2.62
N ILE A 149 18.41 12.28 -3.03
CA ILE A 149 18.72 13.70 -2.83
C ILE A 149 18.75 14.51 -4.13
N MET A 150 18.79 13.83 -5.27
CA MET A 150 18.82 14.47 -6.58
C MET A 150 18.08 13.60 -7.61
N ASN A 151 17.10 14.21 -8.25
CA ASN A 151 16.26 13.58 -9.27
C ASN A 151 16.75 13.95 -10.67
N GLY A 152 16.63 12.98 -11.58
CA GLY A 152 16.76 13.15 -13.03
C GLY A 152 15.69 12.35 -13.76
N GLY A 153 15.88 12.12 -15.05
CA GLY A 153 14.99 11.32 -15.90
C GLY A 153 13.54 11.82 -15.85
N ALA A 154 12.58 10.89 -15.81
CA ALA A 154 11.15 11.22 -15.79
C ALA A 154 10.68 11.96 -14.51
N HIS A 155 11.52 12.00 -13.48
CA HIS A 155 11.20 12.62 -12.19
C HIS A 155 11.64 14.09 -12.11
N ALA A 156 12.41 14.60 -13.09
CA ALA A 156 12.86 15.99 -13.09
C ALA A 156 12.96 16.58 -14.50
N ASN A 157 12.67 17.89 -14.61
CA ASN A 157 12.84 18.63 -15.86
C ASN A 157 14.28 19.17 -16.00
N ASN A 158 15.26 18.27 -16.03
CA ASN A 158 16.68 18.59 -16.17
C ASN A 158 17.37 17.65 -17.18
N ALA A 159 18.66 17.88 -17.43
CA ALA A 159 19.42 17.11 -18.43
C ALA A 159 20.01 15.80 -17.90
N LEU A 160 19.66 15.37 -16.69
CA LEU A 160 20.21 14.14 -16.11
C LEU A 160 19.42 12.93 -16.60
N ASP A 161 20.09 11.99 -17.25
CA ASP A 161 19.45 10.75 -17.72
C ASP A 161 19.15 9.78 -16.55
N VAL A 162 20.00 9.77 -15.52
CA VAL A 162 19.85 8.92 -14.34
C VAL A 162 18.70 9.44 -13.48
N GLN A 163 17.77 8.54 -13.13
CA GLN A 163 16.51 8.91 -12.47
C GLN A 163 16.69 9.36 -11.01
N GLU A 164 17.55 8.69 -10.24
CA GLU A 164 17.71 8.94 -8.80
C GLU A 164 19.18 8.79 -8.38
N PHE A 165 19.69 9.80 -7.66
CA PHE A 165 20.98 9.74 -6.99
C PHE A 165 20.75 9.73 -5.49
N MET A 166 21.23 8.67 -4.84
CA MET A 166 20.95 8.39 -3.44
C MET A 166 22.21 8.45 -2.58
N VAL A 167 22.06 8.91 -1.34
CA VAL A 167 23.07 8.79 -0.29
C VAL A 167 22.65 7.73 0.74
N MET A 168 23.63 7.05 1.31
CA MET A 168 23.42 6.00 2.30
C MET A 168 24.31 6.24 3.53
N PRO A 169 23.74 6.43 4.73
CA PRO A 169 24.50 6.66 5.95
C PRO A 169 24.98 5.32 6.55
N VAL A 170 25.81 4.57 5.82
CA VAL A 170 26.26 3.22 6.21
C VAL A 170 27.11 3.18 7.49
N GLY A 171 27.68 4.33 7.90
CA GLY A 171 28.47 4.46 9.11
C GLY A 171 27.70 4.94 10.34
N ALA A 172 26.37 5.06 10.27
CA ALA A 172 25.56 5.48 11.41
C ALA A 172 25.34 4.34 12.42
N ASP A 173 25.45 4.65 13.72
CA ASP A 173 25.23 3.68 14.79
C ASP A 173 23.74 3.37 15.03
N SER A 174 22.84 4.20 14.52
CA SER A 174 21.39 4.05 14.65
C SER A 174 20.65 4.61 13.44
N PHE A 175 19.40 4.16 13.22
CA PHE A 175 18.54 4.76 12.20
C PHE A 175 18.33 6.27 12.44
N HIS A 176 18.20 6.67 13.70
CA HIS A 176 18.05 8.08 14.09
C HIS A 176 19.24 8.92 13.63
N ASP A 177 20.47 8.43 13.85
CA ASP A 177 21.67 9.12 13.39
C ASP A 177 21.80 9.11 11.88
N GLY A 178 21.46 8.00 11.23
CA GLY A 178 21.45 7.91 9.77
C GLY A 178 20.47 8.89 9.13
N LEU A 179 19.28 9.04 9.72
CA LEU A 179 18.28 10.02 9.29
C LEU A 179 18.80 11.45 9.43
N ARG A 180 19.41 11.79 10.57
CA ARG A 180 20.02 13.10 10.80
C ARG A 180 21.14 13.39 9.79
N MET A 181 22.06 12.45 9.57
CA MET A 181 23.14 12.59 8.58
C MET A 181 22.60 12.89 7.19
N GLY A 182 21.59 12.15 6.75
CA GLY A 182 20.96 12.37 5.45
C GLY A 182 20.26 13.73 5.33
N ALA A 183 19.57 14.16 6.38
CA ALA A 183 18.93 15.48 6.43
C ALA A 183 19.95 16.63 6.40
N GLU A 184 21.04 16.53 7.17
CA GLU A 184 22.14 17.51 7.16
C GLU A 184 22.80 17.59 5.76
N ILE A 185 23.00 16.46 5.08
CA ILE A 185 23.49 16.42 3.69
C ILE A 185 22.50 17.07 2.71
N PHE A 186 21.20 16.81 2.86
CA PHE A 186 20.18 17.38 1.96
C PHE A 186 20.06 18.91 2.07
N HIS A 187 20.34 19.47 3.24
CA HIS A 187 20.27 20.91 3.48
C HIS A 187 21.53 21.70 3.10
N ALA A 188 22.69 21.03 3.02
CA ALA A 188 23.98 21.65 2.70
C ALA A 188 24.15 21.91 1.20
#